data_AF-A0A7L5RQM6-F1
#
_entry.id   AF-A0A7L5RQM6-F1
#
_cell.length_a   1.000
_cell.length_b   1.000
_cell.length_c   1.000
_cell.angle_alpha   90.00
_cell.angle_beta   90.00
_cell.angle_gamma   90.00
#
_symmetry.space_group_name_H-M   'P 1'
#
loop_
_entity.id
_entity.type
_entity.pdbx_description
1 polymer ?
#
loop_
_entity_poly.entity_id
_entity_poly.type
_entity_poly.pdbx_seq_one_letter_code
_entity_poly.pdbx_strand_id
1 'polypeptide(L)'
;MTAIWKLKHRRLLMAVVLTLPACSAFGPFSEYEKDLINRPIPADKKQREIECGIIQAHYNWSLAIIDQRDKNGWEDKSSKDVIVADAWADRLRAKRLGCSGW
;
A
#
# COMPACT_ATOMS: atom_id res chain seq x y z
N MET A 1 4.16 3.91 -28.37
CA MET A 1 3.38 5.15 -28.37
C MET A 1 2.69 5.30 -27.02
N THR A 2 3.06 6.37 -26.30
CA THR A 2 2.34 7.05 -25.20
C THR A 2 1.76 6.22 -24.04
N ALA A 3 2.61 5.81 -23.10
CA ALA A 3 2.23 5.48 -21.72
C ALA A 3 2.47 6.68 -20.78
N ILE A 4 1.90 7.84 -21.12
CA ILE A 4 1.78 8.99 -20.20
C ILE A 4 0.29 9.06 -19.85
N TRP A 5 -0.17 8.09 -19.05
CA TRP A 5 -1.52 8.16 -18.51
C TRP A 5 -1.51 9.21 -17.41
N LYS A 6 -2.09 10.35 -17.75
CA LYS A 6 -1.93 11.66 -17.12
C LYS A 6 -2.21 11.61 -15.61
N LEU A 7 -1.21 12.05 -14.84
CA LEU A 7 -1.24 12.26 -13.38
C LEU A 7 -2.49 13.01 -12.85
N LYS A 8 -3.16 13.81 -13.70
CA LYS A 8 -4.36 14.59 -13.33
C LYS A 8 -5.58 13.73 -12.98
N HIS A 9 -5.69 12.49 -13.43
CA HIS A 9 -6.85 11.63 -13.11
C HIS A 9 -6.68 10.82 -11.81
N ARG A 10 -5.48 10.79 -11.23
CA ARG A 10 -5.19 10.04 -9.99
C ARG A 10 -5.90 10.61 -8.76
N ARG A 11 -6.13 11.93 -8.71
CA ARG A 11 -6.84 12.59 -7.58
C ARG A 11 -8.34 12.29 -7.57
N LEU A 12 -8.96 12.19 -8.74
CA LEU A 12 -10.40 11.93 -8.88
C LEU A 12 -10.74 10.45 -8.63
N LEU A 13 -9.86 9.53 -9.05
CA LEU A 13 -10.03 8.10 -8.79
C LEU A 13 -9.85 7.73 -7.31
N MET A 14 -8.95 8.40 -6.58
CA MET A 14 -8.76 8.16 -5.14
C MET A 14 -10.01 8.50 -4.31
N ALA A 15 -10.85 9.44 -4.75
CA ALA A 15 -12.08 9.81 -4.05
C ALA A 15 -13.20 8.78 -4.22
N VAL A 16 -13.27 8.07 -5.35
CA VAL A 16 -14.32 7.08 -5.64
C VAL A 16 -14.05 5.73 -4.95
N VAL A 17 -12.78 5.42 -4.68
CA VAL A 17 -12.37 4.14 -4.06
C VAL A 17 -12.67 4.10 -2.55
N LEU A 18 -12.87 5.26 -1.91
CA LEU A 18 -13.15 5.36 -0.48
C LEU A 18 -14.60 4.99 -0.09
N THR A 19 -15.52 4.85 -1.04
CA THR A 19 -16.97 4.69 -0.75
C THR A 19 -17.53 3.28 -0.98
N LEU A 20 -16.72 2.30 -1.42
CA LEU A 20 -17.19 0.94 -1.70
C LEU A 20 -16.45 -0.11 -0.85
N PRO A 21 -17.06 -0.64 0.22
CA PRO A 21 -16.42 -1.57 1.16
C PRO A 21 -16.08 -2.96 0.57
N ALA A 22 -16.53 -3.26 -0.64
CA ALA A 22 -16.46 -4.61 -1.24
C ALA A 22 -15.44 -4.75 -2.39
N CYS A 23 -14.73 -3.68 -2.73
CA CYS A 23 -13.79 -3.65 -3.86
C CYS A 23 -12.43 -3.10 -3.40
N SER A 24 -11.84 -3.73 -2.38
CA SER A 24 -10.53 -3.35 -1.87
C SER A 24 -9.46 -3.54 -2.96
N ALA A 25 -8.83 -2.42 -3.36
CA ALA A 25 -7.74 -2.29 -4.33
C ALA A 25 -8.09 -1.98 -5.81
N PHE A 26 -9.18 -1.25 -6.10
CA PHE A 26 -9.28 -0.47 -7.37
C PHE A 26 -8.43 0.81 -7.31
N GLY A 27 -7.14 0.69 -6.98
CA GLY A 27 -6.17 1.78 -7.09
C GLY A 27 -5.16 1.52 -8.21
N PRO A 28 -4.20 2.41 -8.46
CA PRO A 28 -3.12 2.22 -9.45
C PRO A 28 -2.07 1.23 -8.92
N PHE A 29 -2.52 0.08 -8.43
CA PHE A 29 -1.69 -1.01 -7.93
C PHE A 29 -1.37 -1.96 -9.08
N SER A 30 -0.12 -2.41 -9.12
CA SER A 30 0.32 -3.56 -9.87
C SER A 30 -0.48 -4.81 -9.47
N GLU A 31 -0.48 -5.83 -10.32
CA GLU A 31 -1.11 -7.12 -9.99
C GLU A 31 -0.48 -7.75 -8.74
N TYR A 32 0.83 -7.55 -8.55
CA TYR A 32 1.56 -7.98 -7.37
C TYR A 32 0.99 -7.38 -6.08
N GLU A 33 0.83 -6.06 -6.01
CA GLU A 33 0.30 -5.39 -4.82
C GLU A 33 -1.16 -5.76 -4.55
N LYS A 34 -1.96 -5.96 -5.60
CA LYS A 34 -3.33 -6.46 -5.45
C LYS A 34 -3.35 -7.86 -4.85
N ASP A 35 -2.44 -8.73 -5.25
CA ASP A 35 -2.29 -10.06 -4.66
C ASP A 35 -1.94 -9.94 -3.18
N LEU A 36 -0.94 -9.13 -2.82
CA LEU A 36 -0.55 -8.86 -1.42
C LEU A 36 -1.73 -8.42 -0.55
N ILE A 37 -2.51 -7.42 -1.01
CA ILE A 37 -3.63 -6.86 -0.26
C ILE A 37 -4.76 -7.89 -0.11
N ASN A 38 -5.06 -8.60 -1.20
CA ASN A 38 -6.20 -9.50 -1.30
C ASN A 38 -5.91 -10.94 -0.90
N ARG A 39 -4.70 -11.26 -0.41
CA ARG A 39 -4.39 -12.59 0.10
C ARG A 39 -5.47 -13.09 1.06
N PRO A 40 -5.74 -14.40 1.13
CA PRO A 40 -6.67 -14.95 2.11
C PRO A 40 -6.33 -14.46 3.52
N ILE A 41 -7.36 -14.11 4.30
CA ILE A 41 -7.18 -13.75 5.70
C ILE A 41 -6.95 -15.05 6.48
N PRO A 42 -5.87 -15.18 7.27
CA PRO A 42 -5.67 -16.38 8.08
C PRO A 42 -6.84 -16.58 9.06
N ALA A 43 -7.34 -17.81 9.15
CA ALA A 43 -8.41 -18.15 10.08
C ALA A 43 -7.92 -18.11 11.55
N ASP A 44 -6.66 -18.51 11.77
CA ASP A 44 -6.03 -18.50 13.08
C ASP A 44 -5.75 -17.07 13.57
N LYS A 45 -6.13 -16.80 14.82
CA LYS A 45 -5.92 -15.49 15.46
C LYS A 45 -4.43 -15.19 15.64
N LYS A 46 -3.63 -16.19 16.04
CA LYS A 46 -2.20 -16.00 16.28
C LYS A 46 -1.44 -15.69 14.98
N GLN A 47 -1.76 -16.39 13.90
CA GLN A 47 -1.23 -16.07 12.57
C GLN A 47 -1.58 -14.65 12.13
N ARG A 48 -2.82 -14.20 12.34
CA ARG A 48 -3.21 -12.80 12.05
C ARG A 48 -2.42 -11.78 12.86
N GLU A 49 -2.20 -12.02 14.15
CA GLU A 49 -1.41 -11.13 15.02
C GLU A 49 0.05 -11.03 14.55
N ILE A 50 0.65 -12.16 14.13
CA ILE A 50 2.00 -12.18 13.57
C ILE A 50 2.05 -11.39 12.25
N GLU A 51 1.09 -11.61 11.35
CA GLU A 51 1.01 -10.89 10.08
C GLU A 51 0.87 -9.38 10.31
N CYS A 52 0.04 -8.96 11.27
CA CYS A 52 -0.09 -7.57 11.67
C CYS A 52 1.24 -6.97 12.15
N GLY A 53 2.02 -7.69 12.96
CA GLY A 53 3.32 -7.24 13.42
C GLY A 53 4.33 -7.07 12.28
N ILE A 54 4.35 -8.01 11.32
CA ILE A 54 5.22 -7.95 10.13
C ILE A 54 4.85 -6.74 9.26
N ILE A 55 3.56 -6.57 8.97
CA ILE A 55 3.07 -5.45 8.15
C ILE A 55 3.40 -4.12 8.82
N GLN A 56 3.23 -4.02 10.14
CA GLN A 56 3.56 -2.80 10.88
C GLN A 56 5.05 -2.46 10.82
N ALA A 57 5.92 -3.47 10.97
CA ALA A 57 7.36 -3.27 10.85
C ALA A 57 7.75 -2.82 9.42
N HIS A 58 7.23 -3.49 8.39
CA HIS A 58 7.53 -3.16 7.00
C HIS A 58 7.03 -1.77 6.60
N TYR A 59 5.83 -1.39 7.04
CA TYR A 59 5.31 -0.04 6.83
C TYR A 59 6.17 1.03 7.48
N ASN A 60 6.52 0.86 8.76
CA ASN A 60 7.32 1.82 9.50
C ASN A 60 8.71 2.00 8.86
N TRP A 61 9.31 0.89 8.40
CA TRP A 61 10.54 0.93 7.64
C TRP A 61 10.37 1.74 6.35
N SER A 62 9.32 1.45 5.58
CA SER A 62 9.05 2.13 4.31
C SER A 62 8.87 3.64 4.50
N LEU A 63 8.16 4.06 5.56
CA LEU A 63 8.04 5.47 5.93
C LEU A 63 9.38 6.12 6.29
N ALA A 64 10.23 5.41 7.04
CA ALA A 64 11.55 5.91 7.41
C ALA A 64 12.45 6.11 6.17
N ILE A 65 12.42 5.18 5.21
CA ILE A 65 13.12 5.36 3.93
C ILE A 65 12.58 6.56 3.18
N ILE A 66 11.25 6.70 3.11
CA ILE A 66 10.62 7.81 2.39
C ILE A 66 11.04 9.15 2.98
N ASP A 67 10.98 9.31 4.30
CA ASP A 67 11.40 10.54 4.98
C ASP A 67 12.89 10.83 4.78
N GLN A 68 13.74 9.81 4.90
CA GLN A 68 15.18 9.96 4.67
C GLN A 68 15.49 10.40 3.24
N ARG A 69 14.87 9.78 2.24
CA ARG A 69 15.14 10.08 0.82
C ARG A 69 14.42 11.33 0.33
N ASP A 70 13.29 11.71 0.92
CA ASP A 70 12.67 13.01 0.64
C ASP A 70 13.56 14.18 1.09
N LYS A 71 14.39 13.99 2.12
CA LYS A 71 15.38 14.98 2.58
C LYS A 71 16.68 14.94 1.78
N ASN A 72 17.18 13.75 1.47
CA ASN A 72 18.50 13.56 0.86
C ASN A 72 18.47 13.48 -0.67
N GLY A 73 17.27 13.46 -1.27
CA GLY A 73 17.07 13.23 -2.69
C GLY A 73 16.83 11.76 -3.00
N TRP A 74 16.02 11.55 -4.03
CA TRP A 74 15.79 10.23 -4.61
C TRP A 74 16.69 10.05 -5.82
N GLU A 75 17.44 8.95 -5.85
CA GLU A 75 18.26 8.57 -7.01
C GLU A 75 17.41 8.27 -8.24
N ASP A 76 16.22 7.70 -8.01
CA ASP A 76 15.27 7.35 -9.05
C ASP A 76 13.83 7.48 -8.55
N LYS A 77 12.99 8.03 -9.42
CA LYS A 77 11.55 8.18 -9.18
C LYS A 77 10.84 6.83 -9.13
N SER A 78 11.29 5.83 -9.88
CA SER A 78 10.65 4.52 -9.85
C SER A 78 10.84 3.83 -8.49
N SER A 79 12.03 3.97 -7.89
CA SER A 79 12.29 3.54 -6.51
C SER A 79 11.36 4.22 -5.50
N LYS A 80 11.11 5.53 -5.65
CA LYS A 80 10.14 6.25 -4.81
C LYS A 80 8.74 5.67 -4.96
N ASP A 81 8.28 5.51 -6.19
CA ASP A 81 6.93 5.06 -6.48
C ASP A 81 6.69 3.64 -5.92
N VAL A 82 7.68 2.72 -5.99
CA VAL A 82 7.60 1.38 -5.41
C VAL A 82 7.45 1.42 -3.89
N ILE A 83 8.35 2.12 -3.18
CA ILE A 83 8.33 2.12 -1.70
C ILE A 83 7.06 2.79 -1.16
N VAL A 84 6.58 3.84 -1.84
CA VAL A 84 5.30 4.48 -1.49
C VAL A 84 4.12 3.54 -1.70
N ALA A 85 4.15 2.74 -2.76
CA ALA A 85 3.07 1.85 -3.09
C ALA A 85 3.06 0.60 -2.18
N ASP A 86 4.22 0.06 -1.81
CA ASP A 86 4.38 -0.98 -0.78
C ASP A 86 3.83 -0.53 0.57
N ALA A 87 4.20 0.68 1.03
CA ALA A 87 3.67 1.26 2.27
C ALA A 87 2.13 1.40 2.22
N TRP A 88 1.57 1.68 1.05
CA TRP A 88 0.12 1.79 0.89
C TRP A 88 -0.57 0.41 0.88
N ALA A 89 0.05 -0.59 0.26
CA ALA A 89 -0.42 -1.96 0.26
C ALA A 89 -0.45 -2.53 1.69
N ASP A 90 0.61 -2.31 2.47
CA ASP A 90 0.69 -2.68 3.88
C ASP A 90 -0.45 -2.07 4.69
N ARG A 91 -0.67 -0.75 4.54
CA ARG A 91 -1.74 -0.05 5.24
C ARG A 91 -3.12 -0.65 4.91
N LEU A 92 -3.38 -0.94 3.64
CA LEU A 92 -4.65 -1.55 3.26
C LEU A 92 -4.80 -2.97 3.79
N ARG A 93 -3.73 -3.76 3.74
CA ARG A 93 -3.71 -5.12 4.25
C ARG A 93 -3.96 -5.13 5.76
N ALA A 94 -3.29 -4.25 6.52
CA ALA A 94 -3.50 -4.09 7.96
C ALA A 94 -4.96 -3.78 8.30
N LYS A 95 -5.58 -2.84 7.56
CA LYS A 95 -7.02 -2.52 7.72
C LYS A 95 -7.92 -3.71 7.42
N ARG A 96 -7.62 -4.49 6.38
CA ARG A 96 -8.40 -5.68 6.01
C ARG A 96 -8.27 -6.80 7.06
N LEU A 97 -7.10 -6.95 7.67
CA LEU A 97 -6.87 -7.92 8.75
C LEU A 97 -7.48 -7.48 10.08
N GLY A 98 -7.78 -6.19 10.25
CA GLY A 98 -8.27 -5.63 11.51
C GLY A 98 -7.15 -5.49 12.56
N CYS A 99 -5.93 -5.19 12.12
CA CYS A 99 -4.80 -4.98 13.02
C CYS A 99 -5.06 -3.81 13.98
N SER A 100 -4.69 -3.95 15.25
CA SER A 100 -4.79 -2.85 16.23
C SER A 100 -3.82 -1.73 15.88
N GLY A 101 -4.27 -0.46 15.96
CA GLY A 101 -3.43 0.72 15.73
C GLY A 101 -3.39 1.26 14.29
N TRP A 102 -4.37 0.90 13.44
CA TRP A 102 -4.42 1.22 12.00
C TRP A 102 -5.76 1.77 11.50
#